data_AF-A0AAE3TN41-F1
#
_entry.id   AF-A0AAE3TN41-F1
#
_cell.length_a   1.000
_cell.length_b   1.000
_cell.length_c   1.000
_cell.angle_alpha   90.00
_cell.angle_beta   90.00
_cell.angle_gamma   90.00
#
_symmetry.space_group_name_H-M   'P 1'
#
loop_
_entity.id
_entity.type
_entity.pdbx_description
1 polymer ?
#
loop_
_entity_poly.entity_id
_entity_poly.type
_entity_poly.pdbx_seq_one_letter_code
_entity_poly.pdbx_strand_id
1 'polypeptide(L)'
;MDDRATSSLVSHVLTIGITAILIVGLLMSAGTLLQDQREHSARQQLGDVGGHMAKQFERVDRLNDDGRKKKVALNTSHPGTIAGESYSVHLETTGSVPRLVLRMPTLSLRQEFPLSVETSVEESTTGPATMTIYLCSDGSGTIITLREGHCV
;
A
#
# COMPACT_ATOMS: atom_id res chain seq x y z
N MET A 1 20.69 -43.72 -51.39
CA MET A 1 21.20 -44.24 -50.11
C MET A 1 21.09 -43.07 -49.15
N ASP A 2 19.89 -42.75 -48.64
CA ASP A 2 19.63 -41.41 -48.06
C ASP A 2 18.82 -41.42 -46.74
N ASP A 3 18.30 -42.57 -46.30
CA ASP A 3 17.46 -42.64 -45.08
C ASP A 3 18.24 -42.63 -43.75
N ARG A 4 19.56 -42.85 -43.75
CA ARG A 4 20.35 -42.91 -42.51
C ARG A 4 20.83 -41.54 -42.03
N ALA A 5 20.95 -40.55 -42.93
CA ALA A 5 21.34 -39.19 -42.57
C ALA A 5 20.18 -38.42 -41.90
N THR A 6 18.95 -38.66 -42.36
CA THR A 6 17.73 -37.99 -41.86
C THR A 6 17.37 -38.40 -40.43
N SER A 7 17.61 -39.67 -40.04
CA SER A 7 17.26 -40.17 -38.71
C SER A 7 18.05 -39.50 -37.57
N SER A 8 19.33 -39.15 -37.81
CA SER A 8 20.17 -38.45 -36.82
C SER A 8 19.76 -36.98 -36.64
N LEU A 9 19.37 -36.31 -37.73
CA LEU A 9 18.95 -34.91 -37.71
C LEU A 9 17.58 -34.73 -37.04
N VAL A 10 16.62 -35.61 -37.33
CA VAL A 10 15.27 -35.55 -36.73
C VAL A 10 15.33 -35.71 -35.21
N SER A 11 16.18 -36.60 -34.69
CA SER A 11 16.36 -36.76 -33.24
C SER A 11 16.91 -35.50 -32.58
N HIS A 12 17.88 -34.84 -33.21
CA HIS A 12 18.48 -33.62 -32.66
C HIS A 12 17.49 -32.45 -32.68
N VAL A 13 16.73 -32.29 -33.77
CA VAL A 13 15.67 -31.27 -33.88
C VAL A 13 14.57 -31.50 -32.86
N LEU A 14 14.19 -32.76 -32.60
CA LEU A 14 13.22 -33.09 -31.56
C LEU A 14 13.70 -32.65 -30.16
N THR A 15 14.96 -32.94 -29.82
CA THR A 15 15.54 -32.49 -28.54
C THR A 15 15.57 -30.98 -28.44
N ILE A 16 16.02 -30.28 -29.48
CA ILE A 16 16.01 -28.81 -29.52
C ILE A 16 14.58 -28.28 -29.35
N GLY A 17 13.60 -28.87 -30.03
CA GLY A 17 12.19 -28.51 -29.92
C GLY A 17 11.65 -28.63 -28.49
N ILE A 18 11.94 -29.76 -27.82
CA ILE A 18 11.53 -29.96 -26.42
C ILE A 18 12.22 -28.94 -25.50
N THR A 19 13.53 -28.72 -25.64
CA THR A 19 14.27 -27.75 -24.82
C THR A 19 13.75 -26.33 -25.00
N ALA A 20 13.41 -25.93 -26.24
CA ALA A 20 12.84 -24.62 -26.51
C ALA A 20 11.50 -24.43 -25.79
N ILE A 21 10.61 -25.43 -25.82
CA ILE A 21 9.33 -25.39 -25.11
C ILE A 21 9.55 -25.29 -23.59
N LEU A 22 10.49 -26.07 -23.04
CA LEU A 22 10.83 -26.01 -21.62
C LEU A 22 11.36 -24.63 -21.20
N ILE A 23 12.27 -24.06 -22.01
CA ILE A 23 12.81 -22.72 -21.77
C ILE A 23 11.69 -21.68 -21.78
N VAL A 24 10.82 -21.70 -22.79
CA VAL A 24 9.67 -20.78 -22.86
C VAL A 24 8.76 -20.92 -21.63
N GLY A 25 8.43 -22.16 -21.23
CA GLY A 25 7.64 -22.42 -20.03
C GLY A 25 8.30 -21.90 -18.75
N LEU A 26 9.62 -22.12 -18.61
CA LEU A 26 10.40 -21.61 -17.49
C LEU A 26 10.41 -20.09 -17.44
N LEU A 27 10.66 -19.40 -18.56
CA LEU A 27 10.65 -17.94 -18.62
C LEU A 27 9.28 -17.37 -18.24
N MET A 28 8.20 -17.95 -18.75
CA MET A 28 6.84 -17.54 -18.38
C MET A 28 6.61 -17.72 -16.87
N SER A 29 6.99 -18.88 -16.32
CA SER A 29 6.83 -19.15 -14.87
C SER A 29 7.68 -18.22 -13.99
N ALA A 30 8.90 -17.89 -14.42
CA ALA A 30 9.76 -16.96 -13.70
C ALA A 30 9.17 -15.54 -13.69
N GLY A 31 8.55 -15.13 -14.80
CA GLY A 31 7.83 -13.86 -14.91
C GLY A 31 6.66 -13.76 -13.93
N THR A 32 5.82 -14.79 -13.86
CA THR A 32 4.68 -14.82 -12.93
C THR A 32 5.13 -14.82 -11.48
N LEU A 33 6.13 -15.65 -11.13
CA LEU A 33 6.68 -15.71 -9.78
C LEU A 33 7.28 -14.36 -9.33
N LEU A 34 7.98 -13.66 -10.23
CA LEU A 34 8.53 -12.34 -9.91
C LEU A 34 7.44 -11.30 -9.65
N GLN A 35 6.37 -11.34 -10.44
CA GLN A 35 5.21 -10.46 -10.27
C GLN A 35 4.52 -10.70 -8.92
N ASP A 36 4.31 -11.97 -8.56
CA ASP A 36 3.74 -12.36 -7.28
C ASP A 36 4.60 -11.90 -6.10
N GLN A 37 5.93 -12.06 -6.21
CA GLN A 37 6.87 -11.62 -5.19
C GLN A 37 6.88 -10.10 -5.04
N ARG A 38 6.77 -9.35 -6.14
CA ARG A 38 6.68 -7.88 -6.12
C ARG A 38 5.39 -7.44 -5.43
N GLU A 39 4.25 -8.05 -5.75
CA GLU A 39 2.96 -7.74 -5.14
C GLU A 39 2.94 -8.08 -3.64
N HIS A 40 3.47 -9.25 -3.27
CA HIS A 40 3.56 -9.68 -1.88
C HIS A 40 4.41 -8.71 -1.04
N SER A 41 5.59 -8.34 -1.57
CA SER A 41 6.48 -7.38 -0.92
C SER A 41 5.84 -6.00 -0.77
N ALA A 42 5.15 -5.52 -1.82
CA ALA A 42 4.43 -4.24 -1.79
C ALA A 42 3.31 -4.25 -0.75
N ARG A 43 2.53 -5.34 -0.67
CA ARG A 43 1.47 -5.52 0.33
C ARG A 43 2.04 -5.49 1.74
N GLN A 44 3.13 -6.19 2.01
CA GLN A 44 3.71 -6.20 3.35
C GLN A 44 4.24 -4.82 3.76
N GLN A 45 4.99 -4.15 2.88
CA GLN A 45 5.51 -2.80 3.15
C GLN A 45 4.38 -1.77 3.34
N LEU A 46 3.34 -1.82 2.50
CA LEU A 46 2.16 -0.98 2.65
C LEU A 46 1.42 -1.27 3.97
N GLY A 47 1.44 -2.54 4.39
CA GLY A 47 0.93 -3.03 5.67
C GLY A 47 1.63 -2.38 6.86
N ASP A 48 2.96 -2.45 6.86
CA ASP A 48 3.79 -1.91 7.93
C ASP A 48 3.69 -0.38 8.02
N VAL A 49 3.66 0.31 6.87
CA VAL A 49 3.49 1.76 6.81
C VAL A 49 2.11 2.17 7.33
N GLY A 50 1.03 1.54 6.85
CA GLY A 50 -0.33 1.86 7.30
C GLY A 50 -0.56 1.55 8.78
N GLY A 51 -0.05 0.41 9.26
CA GLY A 51 -0.10 0.04 10.67
C GLY A 51 0.73 0.97 11.55
N HIS A 52 1.89 1.45 11.07
CA HIS A 52 2.66 2.46 11.78
C HIS A 52 1.87 3.77 11.86
N MET A 53 1.33 4.27 10.74
CA MET A 53 0.50 5.48 10.67
C MET A 53 -0.67 5.43 11.64
N ALA A 54 -1.44 4.33 11.65
CA ALA A 54 -2.57 4.14 12.57
C ALA A 54 -2.16 4.32 14.05
N LYS A 55 -1.02 3.73 14.44
CA LYS A 55 -0.47 3.92 15.80
C LYS A 55 -0.03 5.37 16.06
N GLN A 56 0.35 6.14 15.04
CA GLN A 56 0.67 7.56 15.20
C GLN A 56 -0.61 8.35 15.52
N PHE A 57 -1.71 8.05 14.84
CA PHE A 57 -3.01 8.65 15.14
C PHE A 57 -3.46 8.38 16.57
N GLU A 58 -3.40 7.14 17.05
CA GLU A 58 -3.75 6.79 18.44
C GLU A 58 -2.85 7.49 19.48
N ARG A 59 -1.57 7.74 19.14
CA ARG A 59 -0.68 8.53 20.01
C ARG A 59 -1.08 10.00 20.04
N VAL A 60 -1.45 10.55 18.90
CA VAL A 60 -1.89 11.94 18.76
C VAL A 60 -3.24 12.16 19.47
N ASP A 61 -4.16 11.21 19.36
CA ASP A 61 -5.45 11.22 20.06
C ASP A 61 -5.27 11.23 21.59
N ARG A 62 -4.40 10.38 22.13
CA ARG A 62 -4.07 10.39 23.56
C ARG A 62 -3.40 11.67 24.05
N LEU A 63 -2.73 12.42 23.17
CA LEU A 63 -2.19 13.74 23.53
C LEU A 63 -3.28 14.82 23.66
N ASN A 64 -4.46 14.57 23.08
CA ASN A 64 -5.62 15.45 23.18
C ASN A 64 -6.47 15.20 24.45
N ASP A 65 -6.42 13.99 25.02
CA ASP A 65 -7.14 13.59 26.25
C ASP A 65 -6.76 14.44 27.50
N ASP A 66 -5.63 15.15 27.45
CA ASP A 66 -5.22 16.15 28.44
C ASP A 66 -6.19 17.36 28.60
N GLY A 67 -7.28 17.41 27.82
CA GLY A 67 -8.37 18.39 27.94
C GLY A 67 -7.99 19.83 27.54
N ARG A 68 -6.76 20.04 27.08
CA ARG A 68 -6.27 21.34 26.61
C ARG A 68 -6.46 21.39 25.12
N LYS A 69 -7.43 22.18 24.65
CA LYS A 69 -7.68 22.52 23.24
C LYS A 69 -6.40 22.97 22.54
N LYS A 70 -5.62 22.03 22.02
CA LYS A 70 -4.32 22.29 21.42
C LYS A 70 -4.36 21.84 19.98
N LYS A 71 -4.01 22.76 19.09
CA LYS A 71 -3.67 22.42 17.71
C LYS A 71 -2.36 21.66 17.74
N VAL A 72 -2.42 20.34 17.64
CA VAL A 72 -1.25 19.48 17.49
C VAL A 72 -1.15 19.16 16.00
N ALA A 73 -0.01 19.54 15.42
CA ALA A 73 0.36 19.19 14.06
C ALA A 73 1.50 18.16 14.13
N LEU A 74 1.23 16.91 13.76
CA LEU A 74 2.29 15.91 13.63
C LEU A 74 2.68 15.80 12.16
N ASN A 75 3.87 16.29 11.81
CA ASN A 75 4.43 16.12 10.49
C ASN A 75 5.18 14.78 10.44
N THR A 76 4.72 13.89 9.56
CA THR A 76 5.30 12.56 9.39
C THR A 76 5.71 12.38 7.94
N SER A 77 6.98 12.06 7.74
CA SER A 77 7.50 11.71 6.41
C SER A 77 7.40 10.20 6.23
N HIS A 78 6.75 9.80 5.15
CA HIS A 78 6.65 8.42 4.72
C HIS A 78 7.24 8.29 3.32
N PRO A 79 7.67 7.08 2.91
CA PRO A 79 8.14 6.87 1.55
C PRO A 79 7.10 7.33 0.53
N GLY A 80 7.48 8.13 -0.46
CA GLY A 80 6.56 8.55 -1.52
C GLY A 80 6.12 7.39 -2.42
N THR A 81 6.87 6.29 -2.42
CA THR A 81 6.62 5.09 -3.22
C THR A 81 6.94 3.81 -2.45
N ILE A 82 6.22 2.74 -2.75
CA ILE A 82 6.43 1.38 -2.23
C ILE A 82 6.51 0.45 -3.44
N ALA A 83 7.56 -0.38 -3.50
CA ALA A 83 7.85 -1.22 -4.68
C ALA A 83 7.91 -0.44 -6.02
N GLY A 84 8.29 0.84 -5.97
CA GLY A 84 8.36 1.74 -7.13
C GLY A 84 7.03 2.37 -7.55
N GLU A 85 5.94 2.09 -6.84
CA GLU A 85 4.60 2.60 -7.13
C GLU A 85 4.15 3.61 -6.07
N SER A 86 3.41 4.63 -6.51
CA SER A 86 2.78 5.60 -5.59
C SER A 86 1.55 4.99 -4.92
N TYR A 87 1.28 5.42 -3.69
CA TYR A 87 0.07 5.06 -2.96
C TYR A 87 -0.65 6.32 -2.46
N SER A 88 -1.95 6.22 -2.20
CA SER A 88 -2.75 7.28 -1.57
C SER A 88 -3.22 6.86 -0.19
N VAL A 89 -3.32 7.84 0.71
CA VAL A 89 -3.82 7.64 2.06
C VAL A 89 -5.19 8.30 2.16
N HIS A 90 -6.18 7.52 2.55
CA HIS A 90 -7.55 7.95 2.75
C HIS A 90 -7.96 7.70 4.18
N LEU A 91 -8.70 8.63 4.75
CA LEU A 91 -9.35 8.51 6.03
C LEU A 91 -10.85 8.40 5.74
N GLU A 92 -11.45 7.26 6.08
CA GLU A 92 -12.84 6.95 5.80
C GLU A 92 -13.58 6.79 7.13
N THR A 93 -14.76 7.40 7.25
CA THR A 93 -15.62 7.26 8.45
C THR A 93 -16.89 6.47 8.14
N THR A 94 -16.86 5.73 7.03
CA THR A 94 -17.98 4.87 6.63
C THR A 94 -18.08 3.67 7.58
N GLY A 95 -18.88 3.82 8.65
CA GLY A 95 -19.15 2.78 9.65
C GLY A 95 -19.10 3.31 11.08
N SER A 96 -19.21 2.42 12.07
CA SER A 96 -19.16 2.78 13.50
C SER A 96 -17.75 3.13 14.01
N VAL A 97 -16.71 2.80 13.25
CA VAL A 97 -15.29 3.01 13.62
C VAL A 97 -14.57 3.63 12.42
N PRO A 98 -13.82 4.73 12.61
CA PRO A 98 -13.03 5.34 11.53
C PRO A 98 -11.92 4.40 11.06
N ARG A 99 -11.61 4.44 9.76
CA ARG A 99 -10.61 3.58 9.12
C ARG A 99 -9.62 4.39 8.30
N LEU A 100 -8.35 4.03 8.41
CA LEU A 100 -7.29 4.48 7.52
C LEU A 100 -7.18 3.49 6.36
N VAL A 101 -7.38 3.95 5.14
CA VAL A 101 -7.35 3.14 3.92
C VAL A 101 -6.18 3.57 3.05
N LEU A 102 -5.26 2.64 2.81
CA LEU A 102 -4.14 2.84 1.88
C LEU A 102 -4.46 2.15 0.56
N ARG A 103 -4.36 2.89 -0.54
CA ARG A 103 -4.66 2.39 -1.88
C ARG A 103 -3.46 2.53 -2.80
N MET A 104 -3.17 1.47 -3.55
CA MET A 104 -2.14 1.46 -4.59
C MET A 104 -2.78 1.00 -5.91
N PRO A 105 -3.17 1.95 -6.79
CA PRO A 105 -3.91 1.64 -8.01
C PRO A 105 -3.15 0.71 -8.95
N THR A 106 -1.83 0.88 -9.10
CA THR A 106 -1.04 0.10 -10.06
C THR A 106 -1.03 -1.40 -9.75
N LEU A 107 -1.04 -1.77 -8.46
CA LEU A 107 -1.06 -3.17 -8.01
C LEU A 107 -2.46 -3.61 -7.55
N SER A 108 -3.50 -2.78 -7.73
CA SER A 108 -4.86 -3.03 -7.23
C SER A 108 -4.90 -3.42 -5.73
N LEU A 109 -3.94 -2.92 -4.94
CA LEU A 109 -3.85 -3.22 -3.51
C LEU A 109 -4.67 -2.21 -2.70
N ARG A 110 -5.46 -2.72 -1.76
CA ARG A 110 -6.21 -1.93 -0.77
C ARG A 110 -5.99 -2.55 0.60
N GLN A 111 -5.55 -1.75 1.56
CA GLN A 111 -5.44 -2.15 2.96
C GLN A 111 -6.17 -1.18 3.86
N GLU A 112 -6.83 -1.73 4.88
CA GLU A 112 -7.65 -0.98 5.81
C GLU A 112 -7.16 -1.22 7.23
N PHE A 113 -7.01 -0.14 7.99
CA PHE A 113 -6.59 -0.17 9.37
C PHE A 113 -7.68 0.52 10.22
N PRO A 114 -8.35 -0.19 11.13
CA PRO A 114 -9.27 0.44 12.05
C PRO A 114 -8.50 1.38 12.98
N LEU A 115 -9.08 2.55 13.26
CA LEU A 115 -8.51 3.51 14.20
C LEU A 115 -9.30 3.47 15.52
N SER A 116 -8.59 3.23 16.61
CA SER A 116 -9.14 3.33 17.96
C SER A 116 -8.87 4.72 18.52
N VAL A 117 -9.66 5.69 18.06
CA VAL A 117 -9.60 7.09 18.51
C VAL A 117 -10.92 7.50 19.15
N GLU A 118 -10.85 8.27 20.22
CA GLU A 118 -12.03 8.85 20.89
C GLU A 118 -12.46 10.16 20.21
N THR A 119 -11.51 10.84 19.56
CA THR A 119 -11.76 12.06 18.79
C THR A 119 -12.49 11.77 17.49
N SER A 120 -13.43 12.64 17.11
CA SER A 120 -14.13 12.55 15.82
C SER A 120 -13.14 12.70 14.66
N VAL A 121 -13.37 11.99 13.56
CA VAL A 121 -12.46 11.97 12.41
C VAL A 121 -13.20 12.52 11.20
N GLU A 122 -12.52 13.33 10.38
CA GLU A 122 -13.08 13.84 9.13
C GLU A 122 -12.52 13.07 7.92
N GLU A 123 -13.39 12.73 6.97
CA GLU A 123 -12.95 12.07 5.74
C GLU A 123 -11.98 12.97 4.96
N SER A 124 -10.78 12.44 4.71
CA SER A 124 -9.72 13.21 4.07
C SER A 124 -8.82 12.31 3.23
N THR A 125 -8.20 12.90 2.22
CA THR A 125 -7.30 12.19 1.30
C THR A 125 -6.02 12.98 1.14
N THR A 126 -4.87 12.33 1.28
CA THR A 126 -3.57 12.95 1.09
C THR A 126 -2.60 12.05 0.31
N GLY A 127 -1.59 12.69 -0.26
CA GLY A 127 -0.48 12.00 -0.93
C GLY A 127 0.51 11.39 0.07
N PRO A 128 1.40 10.52 -0.40
CA PRO A 128 2.26 9.70 0.47
C PRO A 128 3.45 10.44 1.07
N ALA A 129 3.91 11.53 0.46
CA ALA A 129 5.21 12.14 0.76
C ALA A 129 5.25 12.94 2.07
N THR A 130 4.21 13.73 2.36
CA THR A 130 4.13 14.55 3.57
C THR A 130 2.72 14.50 4.11
N MET A 131 2.57 13.90 5.29
CA MET A 131 1.30 13.85 5.99
C MET A 131 1.41 14.71 7.24
N THR A 132 0.54 15.73 7.33
CA THR A 132 0.37 16.52 8.55
C THR A 132 -0.97 16.18 9.15
N ILE A 133 -0.96 15.63 10.36
CA ILE A 133 -2.17 15.35 11.13
C ILE A 133 -2.53 16.62 11.89
N TYR A 134 -3.72 17.17 11.66
CA TYR A 134 -4.24 18.34 12.36
C TYR A 134 -5.30 17.93 13.37
N LEU A 135 -5.14 18.39 14.62
CA LEU A 135 -6.19 18.37 15.65
C LEU A 135 -6.88 19.75 15.69
N CYS A 136 -8.15 19.80 15.30
CA CYS A 136 -8.99 20.99 15.38
C CYS A 136 -9.93 20.85 16.58
N SER A 137 -9.95 21.82 17.50
CA SER A 137 -10.99 21.89 18.53
C SER A 137 -12.01 22.95 18.12
N ASP A 138 -13.15 22.51 17.60
CA ASP A 138 -14.36 23.32 17.51
C ASP A 138 -15.02 23.33 18.90
N GLY A 139 -15.74 24.37 19.29
CA GLY A 139 -16.36 24.50 20.62
C GLY A 139 -17.27 23.33 21.05
N SER A 140 -17.61 22.41 20.14
CA SER A 140 -18.42 21.21 20.31
C SER A 140 -17.64 19.88 20.47
N GLY A 141 -16.34 19.85 20.15
CA GLY A 141 -15.54 18.62 20.16
C GLY A 141 -14.18 18.78 19.46
N THR A 142 -13.34 17.74 19.51
CA THR A 142 -12.09 17.72 18.73
C THR A 142 -12.31 16.89 17.46
N ILE A 143 -11.71 17.31 16.33
CA ILE A 143 -11.76 16.64 15.03
C ILE A 143 -10.34 16.44 14.50
N ILE A 144 -10.05 15.25 13.96
CA ILE A 144 -8.78 14.92 13.29
C ILE A 144 -8.94 15.03 11.77
N THR A 145 -8.06 15.80 11.11
CA THR A 145 -8.03 15.96 9.64
C THR A 145 -6.60 15.90 9.08
N LEU A 146 -6.46 15.50 7.82
CA LEU A 146 -5.18 15.36 7.11
C LEU A 146 -4.84 16.54 6.19
N ARG A 147 -5.71 17.55 6.11
CA ARG A 147 -5.57 18.67 5.17
C ARG A 147 -5.17 19.95 5.90
N GLU A 148 -4.15 20.63 5.37
CA GLU A 148 -3.74 21.95 5.82
C GLU A 148 -4.87 22.97 5.57
N GLY A 149 -5.38 23.58 6.65
CA GLY A 149 -6.22 24.79 6.58
C GLY A 149 -7.74 24.65 6.64
N HIS A 150 -8.31 23.48 6.94
CA HIS A 150 -9.78 23.29 7.12
C HIS A 150 -10.15 22.96 8.58
N CYS A 151 -9.72 23.77 9.54
CA CYS A 151 -10.44 23.87 10.80
C CYS A 151 -11.45 25.02 10.63
N VAL A 152 -12.66 24.75 10.12
CA VAL A 152 -13.74 25.76 10.08
C VAL A 152 -14.64 25.58 11.29
#